data_AF-A0A645H008-F1
#
_entry.id   AF-A0A645H008-F1
#
_cell.length_a   1.000
_cell.length_b   1.000
_cell.length_c   1.000
_cell.angle_alpha   90.00
_cell.angle_beta   90.00
_cell.angle_gamma   90.00
#
_symmetry.space_group_name_H-M   'P 1'
#
loop_
_entity.id
_entity.type
_entity.pdbx_description
1 polymer ?
#
loop_
_entity_poly.entity_id
_entity_poly.type
_entity_poly.pdbx_seq_one_letter_code
_entity_poly.pdbx_strand_id
1 'polypeptide(L)' 'MALGTSPNPLITSTTKGLDTNKWGCIIAEDETGETTKKGIFAGGDAVTGAATVILAMGAGKKAAKAIDEFLSK' A
#
# COMPACT_ATOMS: atom_id res chain seq x y z
N MET A 1 -23.30 -8.93 -8.36
CA MET A 1 -23.58 -8.38 -7.01
C MET A 1 -22.59 -7.25 -6.72
N ALA A 2 -23.01 -6.18 -6.05
CA ALA A 2 -22.19 -4.99 -5.75
C ALA A 2 -22.09 -4.76 -4.23
N LEU A 3 -21.36 -5.65 -3.53
CA LEU A 3 -21.25 -5.69 -2.07
C LEU A 3 -19.94 -5.12 -1.53
N GLY A 4 -19.14 -4.46 -2.39
CA GLY A 4 -17.80 -3.98 -2.07
C GLY A 4 -16.70 -4.92 -2.54
N THR A 5 -15.46 -4.51 -2.28
CA THR A 5 -14.23 -5.20 -2.69
C THR A 5 -13.30 -5.38 -1.50
N SER A 6 -12.44 -6.39 -1.57
CA SER A 6 -11.41 -6.64 -0.56
C SER A 6 -10.07 -6.91 -1.23
N PRO A 7 -8.94 -6.61 -0.54
CA PRO A 7 -7.61 -6.89 -1.07
C PRO A 7 -7.39 -8.39 -1.34
N ASN A 8 -6.58 -8.70 -2.36
CA ASN A 8 -6.23 -10.08 -2.70
C ASN A 8 -5.21 -10.64 -1.67
N PRO A 9 -5.52 -11.74 -0.96
CA PRO A 9 -4.66 -12.27 0.10
C PRO A 9 -3.39 -12.96 -0.42
N LEU A 10 -3.26 -13.22 -1.72
CA LEU A 10 -2.10 -13.94 -2.26
C LEU A 10 -0.78 -13.18 -2.04
N ILE A 11 -0.76 -11.87 -2.25
CA ILE A 11 0.46 -11.07 -2.08
C ILE A 11 0.91 -11.08 -0.62
N THR A 12 -0.02 -10.92 0.32
CA THR A 12 0.28 -10.79 1.74
C THR A 12 0.62 -12.14 2.37
N SER A 13 -0.01 -13.23 1.91
CA SER A 13 0.30 -14.59 2.39
C SER A 13 1.63 -15.14 1.86
N THR A 14 2.06 -14.73 0.66
CA THR A 14 3.31 -15.23 0.05
C THR A 14 4.52 -14.33 0.31
N THR A 15 4.30 -13.07 0.72
CA THR A 15 5.38 -12.09 0.93
C THR A 15 5.73 -11.96 2.40
N LYS A 16 6.76 -12.69 2.85
CA LYS A 16 7.27 -12.57 4.22
C LYS A 16 7.71 -11.13 4.55
N GLY A 17 7.31 -10.63 5.72
CA GLY A 17 7.63 -9.30 6.23
C GLY A 17 6.73 -8.17 5.73
N LEU A 18 5.67 -8.50 4.97
CA LEU A 18 4.65 -7.55 4.54
C LEU A 18 3.40 -7.69 5.41
N ASP A 19 3.27 -6.83 6.41
CA ASP A 19 2.20 -6.92 7.40
C ASP A 19 0.91 -6.28 6.87
N THR A 20 -0.21 -6.80 7.36
CA THR A 20 -1.55 -6.31 7.03
C THR A 20 -2.35 -6.01 8.27
N ASN A 21 -3.29 -5.08 8.15
CA ASN A 21 -4.30 -4.87 9.18
C ASN A 21 -5.35 -6.00 9.17
N LYS A 22 -6.29 -5.96 10.13
CA LYS A 22 -7.36 -6.96 10.26
C LYS A 22 -8.32 -7.09 9.05
N TRP A 23 -8.27 -6.14 8.11
CA TRP A 23 -9.06 -6.14 6.89
C TRP A 23 -8.26 -6.60 5.66
N GLY A 24 -7.02 -7.05 5.84
CA GLY A 24 -6.15 -7.52 4.76
C GLY A 24 -5.51 -6.40 3.94
N CYS A 25 -5.66 -5.14 4.33
CA CYS A 25 -4.95 -4.03 3.69
C CYS A 25 -3.51 -3.97 4.20
N ILE A 26 -2.59 -3.60 3.31
CA ILE A 26 -1.16 -3.50 3.60
C ILE A 26 -0.93 -2.35 4.58
N ILE A 27 -0.14 -2.60 5.62
CA ILE A 27 0.31 -1.55 6.53
C ILE A 27 1.43 -0.77 5.83
N ALA A 28 1.19 0.52 5.61
CA ALA A 28 2.13 1.46 5.02
C ALA A 28 2.08 2.79 5.75
N GLU A 29 3.20 3.52 5.74
CA GLU A 29 3.30 4.88 6.28
C GLU A 29 2.55 5.87 5.34
N ASP A 30 1.83 6.85 5.90
CA ASP A 30 0.93 7.73 5.12
C ASP A 30 1.64 8.74 4.19
N GLU A 31 2.79 9.26 4.61
CA GLU A 31 3.59 10.25 3.88
C GLU A 31 4.53 9.62 2.86
N THR A 32 5.07 8.43 3.14
CA THR A 32 6.05 7.77 2.26
C THR A 32 5.48 6.59 1.50
N GLY A 33 4.42 5.97 1.99
CA GLY A 33 3.92 4.69 1.47
C GLY A 33 4.82 3.50 1.79
N GLU A 34 5.86 3.67 2.62
CA GLU A 34 6.77 2.56 2.97
C GLU A 34 6.04 1.53 3.83
N THR A 35 6.17 0.26 3.44
CA THR A 35 5.55 -0.86 4.16
C THR A 35 6.47 -1.38 5.26
N THR A 36 5.98 -2.33 6.06
CA THR A 36 6.83 -3.04 7.04
C THR A 36 8.00 -3.80 6.40
N LYS A 37 7.94 -4.06 5.09
CA LYS A 37 9.03 -4.65 4.33
C LYS A 37 9.88 -3.56 3.68
N LYS A 38 11.13 -3.42 4.15
CA LYS A 38 12.08 -2.43 3.62
C LYS A 38 12.18 -2.48 2.09
N GLY A 39 12.10 -1.32 1.45
CA GLY A 39 12.18 -1.16 0.00
C GLY A 39 10.91 -1.54 -0.76
N ILE A 40 9.83 -1.88 -0.05
CA ILE A 40 8.51 -2.12 -0.63
C ILE A 40 7.55 -1.02 -0.17
N PHE A 41 6.82 -0.47 -1.14
CA PHE A 41 5.91 0.65 -0.95
C PHE A 41 4.51 0.29 -1.43
N ALA A 42 3.48 0.87 -0.82
CA ALA A 42 2.08 0.64 -1.15
C ALA A 42 1.25 1.93 -1.02
N GLY A 43 0.14 2.01 -1.76
CA GLY A 43 -0.77 3.14 -1.73
C GLY A 43 -2.14 2.82 -2.34
N GLY A 44 -3.09 3.75 -2.18
CA GLY A 44 -4.47 3.60 -2.65
C GLY A 44 -5.23 2.51 -1.90
N ASP A 45 -6.21 1.89 -2.57
CA ASP A 45 -7.13 0.92 -1.97
C ASP A 45 -6.44 -0.31 -1.35
N ALA A 46 -5.20 -0.61 -1.75
CA ALA A 46 -4.39 -1.65 -1.14
C ALA A 46 -4.03 -1.35 0.33
N VAL A 47 -4.01 -0.08 0.73
CA VAL A 47 -3.66 0.40 2.07
C VAL A 47 -4.91 0.87 2.82
N THR A 48 -5.78 1.63 2.16
CA THR A 48 -6.96 2.25 2.79
C THR A 48 -8.22 1.40 2.73
N GLY A 49 -8.25 0.35 1.89
CA GLY A 49 -9.51 -0.22 1.41
C GLY A 49 -10.20 0.72 0.41
N ALA A 50 -11.40 0.33 -0.06
CA ALA A 50 -12.13 1.03 -1.12
C ALA A 50 -12.25 2.54 -0.83
N ALA A 51 -11.58 3.37 -1.66
CA ALA A 51 -11.51 4.81 -1.49
C ALA A 51 -11.78 5.53 -2.82
N THR A 52 -11.28 6.75 -2.96
CA THR A 52 -11.45 7.57 -4.16
C THR A 52 -10.19 7.59 -5.01
N VAL A 53 -10.34 7.79 -6.32
CA VAL A 53 -9.22 7.85 -7.27
C VAL A 53 -8.22 8.95 -6.92
N ILE A 54 -8.69 10.10 -6.42
CA ILE A 54 -7.79 11.22 -6.06
C ILE A 54 -6.87 10.87 -4.89
N LEU A 55 -7.35 10.10 -3.91
CA LEU A 55 -6.54 9.63 -2.79
C LEU A 55 -5.51 8.59 -3.25
N ALA A 56 -5.92 7.66 -4.12
CA ALA A 56 -5.00 6.70 -4.72
C ALA A 56 -3.88 7.38 -5.53
N MET A 57 -4.23 8.41 -6.31
CA MET A 57 -3.25 9.22 -7.05
C MET A 57 -2.30 9.98 -6.12
N GLY A 58 -2.81 10.54 -5.02
CA GLY A 58 -1.99 11.22 -4.01
C GLY A 58 -1.00 10.28 -3.34
N ALA A 59 -1.47 9.10 -2.90
CA ALA A 59 -0.62 8.07 -2.33
C ALA A 59 0.45 7.58 -3.31
N GLY A 60 0.09 7.41 -4.59
CA GLY A 60 1.05 7.03 -5.64
C GLY A 60 2.17 8.06 -5.84
N LYS A 61 1.85 9.37 -5.82
CA LYS A 61 2.87 10.43 -5.92
C LYS A 61 3.82 10.45 -4.72
N LYS A 62 3.28 10.29 -3.51
CA LYS A 62 4.05 10.19 -2.28
C LYS A 62 5.01 8.99 -2.32
N ALA A 63 4.49 7.82 -2.65
CA ALA A 63 5.27 6.59 -2.78
C ALA A 63 6.36 6.71 -3.86
N ALA A 64 6.07 7.29 -5.01
CA ALA A 64 7.06 7.49 -6.07
C ALA A 64 8.23 8.38 -5.61
N LYS A 65 7.95 9.47 -4.89
CA LYS A 65 8.99 10.34 -4.31
C LYS A 65 9.84 9.59 -3.28
N ALA A 66 9.21 8.81 -2.40
CA ALA A 66 9.93 8.03 -1.40
C ALA A 66 10.80 6.92 -2.02
N ILE A 67 10.33 6.27 -3.09
CA ILE A 67 11.12 5.30 -3.86
C ILE A 67 12.35 5.97 -4.48
N ASP A 68 12.19 7.15 -5.09
CA ASP A 68 13.29 7.91 -5.68
C ASP A 68 14.35 8.29 -4.63
N GLU A 69 13.92 8.79 -3.46
CA GLU A 69 14.81 9.11 -2.34
C GLU A 69 15.47 7.86 -1.73
N PHE A 70 14.81 6.71 -1.76
CA PHE A 70 15.35 5.43 -1.28
C PHE A 70 16.43 4.89 -2.22
N LEU A 71 16.26 5.02 -3.54
CA LEU A 71 17.18 4.51 -4.56
C LEU A 71 18.35 5.46 -4.84
N SER A 72 18.19 6.77 -4.57
CA SER A 72 19.22 7.78 -4.79
C SER A 72 20.26 7.86 -3.66
N LYS A 73 20.19 6.95 -2.69
CA LYS A 73 21.15 6.78 -1.58
C LYS A 73 22.06 5.59 -1.83
#